data_AF-A0A5E6N961-F1
#
_entry.id   AF-A0A5E6N961-F1
#
_cell.length_a   1.000
_cell.length_b   1.000
_cell.length_c   1.000
_cell.angle_alpha   90.00
_cell.angle_beta   90.00
_cell.angle_gamma   90.00
#
_symmetry.space_group_name_H-M   'P 1'
#
loop_
_entity.id
_entity.type
_entity.pdbx_description
1 polymer ?
#
loop_
_entity_poly.entity_id
_entity_poly.type
_entity_poly.pdbx_seq_one_letter_code
_entity_poly.pdbx_strand_id
1 'polypeptide(L)'
;MLNTIKEDLPQYDFLSETTSNGLHWTERELENPKNKIRLATMFSGIGAIEYALKRLKISNEIVFASDNDKFVKESYYANYEIDDERWYDDVKDIDGKKYLNKIDLLVGGSPCQSFSMIGKRKGFKDTRGHYFMTLLEL
;
A
#
# COMPACT_ATOMS: atom_id res chain seq x y z
N MET A 1 43.25 11.52 9.12
CA MET A 1 42.45 12.72 9.42
C MET A 1 41.42 12.88 8.32
N LEU A 2 40.24 12.29 8.50
CA LEU A 2 39.02 12.63 7.75
C LEU A 2 37.90 12.59 8.79
N ASN A 3 37.51 13.77 9.25
CA ASN A 3 36.38 13.98 10.15
C ASN A 3 35.11 13.78 9.33
N THR A 4 34.45 12.64 9.48
CA THR A 4 33.07 12.49 9.00
C THR A 4 32.16 13.14 10.03
N ILE A 5 31.48 14.20 9.59
CA ILE A 5 30.52 14.99 10.34
C ILE A 5 29.48 14.04 10.94
N LYS A 6 29.43 13.96 12.29
CA LYS A 6 28.23 13.52 12.99
C LYS A 6 27.22 14.65 12.84
N GLU A 7 26.41 14.58 11.79
CA GLU A 7 25.19 15.37 11.73
C GLU A 7 24.27 14.79 12.81
N ASP A 8 24.10 15.55 13.89
CA ASP A 8 23.05 15.37 14.88
C ASP A 8 21.70 15.53 14.16
N LEU A 9 21.26 14.45 13.51
CA LEU A 9 19.88 14.32 13.11
C LEU A 9 19.05 14.40 14.39
N PRO A 10 18.11 15.35 14.53
CA PRO A 10 17.26 15.41 15.69
C PRO A 10 16.56 14.05 15.79
N GLN A 11 16.85 13.35 16.90
CA GLN A 11 16.14 12.15 17.29
C GLN A 11 14.69 12.58 17.46
N TYR A 12 13.89 12.41 16.40
CA TYR A 12 12.46 12.56 16.49
C TYR A 12 12.00 11.45 17.41
N ASP A 13 11.82 11.78 18.69
CA ASP A 13 10.98 11.01 19.59
C ASP A 13 9.57 11.07 19.00
N PHE A 14 9.32 10.16 18.07
CA PHE A 14 7.98 9.68 17.78
C PHE A 14 7.45 9.24 19.13
N LEU A 15 6.65 10.10 19.75
CA LEU A 15 6.05 9.89 21.06
C LEU A 15 5.62 8.43 21.11
N SER A 16 6.34 7.65 21.90
CA SER A 16 5.99 6.28 22.16
C SER A 16 4.66 6.37 22.87
N GLU A 17 3.58 6.15 22.13
CA GLU A 17 2.29 5.79 22.68
C GLU A 17 2.46 4.42 23.35
N THR A 18 3.22 4.41 24.42
CA THR A 18 3.23 3.38 25.43
C THR A 18 1.83 3.43 26.03
N THR A 19 0.93 2.62 25.45
CA THR A 19 -0.36 2.36 26.08
C THR A 19 -0.13 1.76 27.47
N SER A 20 -1.19 1.64 28.28
CA SER A 20 -1.18 1.19 29.68
C SER A 20 -0.24 0.03 30.06
N ASN A 21 0.13 -0.85 29.13
CA ASN A 21 0.96 -2.03 29.37
C ASN A 21 2.46 -1.87 29.01
N GLY A 22 2.91 -0.69 28.58
CA GLY A 22 4.34 -0.40 28.33
C GLY A 22 4.96 -1.10 27.10
N LEU A 23 4.22 -1.97 26.41
CA LEU A 23 4.69 -2.67 25.20
C LEU A 23 4.67 -1.76 23.97
N HIS A 24 5.75 -1.82 23.18
CA HIS A 24 5.79 -1.20 21.86
C HIS A 24 4.76 -1.88 20.94
N TRP A 25 4.15 -1.13 20.01
CA TRP A 25 3.05 -1.67 19.19
C TRP A 25 3.50 -2.84 18.29
N THR A 26 4.77 -2.92 17.92
CA THR A 26 5.34 -4.04 17.14
C THR A 26 5.50 -5.33 17.94
N GLU A 27 5.45 -5.26 19.26
CA GLU A 27 5.66 -6.40 20.16
C GLU A 27 4.33 -7.01 20.64
N ARG A 28 3.21 -6.48 20.17
CA ARG A 28 1.89 -6.95 20.55
C ARG A 28 1.46 -8.15 19.74
N GLU A 29 0.77 -9.06 20.41
CA GLU A 29 0.01 -10.10 19.74
C GLU A 29 -1.28 -9.51 19.17
N LEU A 30 -1.67 -10.00 18.00
CA LEU A 30 -2.97 -9.68 17.42
C LEU A 30 -4.06 -10.24 18.33
N GLU A 31 -5.07 -9.44 18.65
CA GLU A 31 -6.23 -9.89 19.44
C GLU A 31 -6.96 -11.06 18.77
N ASN A 32 -7.02 -11.05 17.43
CA ASN A 32 -7.67 -12.08 16.62
C ASN A 32 -6.73 -12.58 15.50
N PRO A 33 -5.73 -13.41 15.81
CA PRO A 33 -4.68 -13.80 14.86
C PRO A 33 -5.18 -14.71 13.72
N LYS A 34 -6.36 -15.31 13.88
CA LYS A 34 -7.00 -16.18 12.88
C LYS A 34 -7.79 -15.39 11.83
N ASN A 35 -8.13 -14.13 12.10
CA ASN A 35 -8.88 -13.32 11.16
C ASN A 35 -7.96 -12.92 10.00
N LYS A 36 -8.53 -12.93 8.80
CA LYS A 36 -7.84 -12.48 7.59
C LYS A 36 -8.21 -11.04 7.31
N ILE A 37 -7.21 -10.20 7.04
CA ILE A 37 -7.44 -8.86 6.50
C ILE A 37 -7.84 -9.00 5.03
N ARG A 38 -9.03 -8.50 4.66
CA ARG A 38 -9.47 -8.40 3.26
C ARG A 38 -8.81 -7.17 2.64
N LEU A 39 -7.74 -7.42 1.89
CA LEU A 39 -6.86 -6.40 1.32
C LEU A 39 -7.24 -6.13 -0.14
N ALA A 40 -7.37 -4.86 -0.50
CA ALA A 40 -7.47 -4.41 -1.88
C ALA A 40 -6.31 -3.46 -2.21
N THR A 41 -5.72 -3.61 -3.40
CA THR A 41 -4.60 -2.78 -3.83
C THR A 41 -4.82 -2.12 -5.19
N MET A 42 -4.59 -0.81 -5.25
CA MET A 42 -4.61 0.00 -6.48
C MET A 42 -3.21 0.53 -6.76
N PHE A 43 -2.73 0.45 -8.00
CA PHE A 43 -1.30 0.67 -8.28
C PHE A 43 -0.44 -0.27 -7.41
N SER A 44 -0.77 -1.56 -7.44
CA SER A 44 -0.24 -2.57 -6.53
C SER A 44 1.28 -2.75 -6.65
N GLY A 45 1.84 -2.40 -7.82
CA GLY A 45 3.19 -2.81 -8.17
C GLY A 45 3.34 -4.32 -7.99
N ILE A 46 4.54 -4.75 -7.61
CA ILE A 46 4.84 -6.17 -7.37
C ILE A 46 4.32 -6.70 -6.01
N GLY A 47 3.39 -5.99 -5.36
CA GLY A 47 2.73 -6.40 -4.13
C GLY A 47 3.55 -6.15 -2.85
N ALA A 48 3.93 -4.90 -2.61
CA ALA A 48 4.75 -4.53 -1.46
C ALA A 48 4.01 -4.69 -0.11
N ILE A 49 2.71 -4.37 -0.07
CA ILE A 49 1.90 -4.47 1.16
C ILE A 49 1.58 -5.92 1.50
N GLU A 50 1.27 -6.73 0.49
CA GLU A 50 1.06 -8.17 0.60
C GLU A 50 2.31 -8.82 1.19
N TYR A 51 3.50 -8.43 0.70
CA TYR A 51 4.77 -8.89 1.23
C TYR A 51 5.02 -8.43 2.67
N ALA A 52 4.65 -7.19 3.01
CA ALA A 52 4.76 -6.68 4.37
C ALA A 52 3.87 -7.47 5.36
N LEU A 53 2.60 -7.71 5.01
CA LEU A 53 1.69 -8.52 5.81
C LEU A 53 2.21 -9.95 5.99
N LYS A 54 2.75 -10.55 4.93
CA LYS A 54 3.41 -11.87 4.99
C LYS A 54 4.59 -11.87 5.96
N ARG A 55 5.46 -10.85 5.93
CA ARG A 55 6.61 -10.72 6.85
C ARG A 55 6.18 -10.52 8.31
N LEU A 56 5.07 -9.82 8.52
CA LEU A 56 4.47 -9.61 9.84
C LEU A 56 3.65 -10.82 10.31
N LYS A 57 3.54 -11.88 9.51
CA LYS A 57 2.70 -13.07 9.78
C LYS A 57 1.22 -12.71 9.99
N ILE A 58 0.77 -11.67 9.32
CA ILE A 58 -0.63 -11.24 9.33
C ILE A 58 -1.34 -11.94 8.17
N SER A 59 -2.34 -12.75 8.52
CA SER A 59 -3.16 -13.44 7.52
C SER A 59 -3.98 -12.42 6.72
N ASN A 60 -3.98 -12.57 5.40
CA ASN A 60 -4.71 -11.69 4.50
C ASN A 60 -5.37 -12.47 3.36
N GLU A 61 -6.35 -11.84 2.73
CA GLU A 61 -7.04 -12.28 1.53
C GLU A 61 -7.04 -11.11 0.53
N ILE A 62 -6.56 -11.36 -0.69
CA ILE A 62 -6.52 -10.34 -1.74
C ILE A 62 -7.90 -10.27 -2.40
N VAL A 63 -8.64 -9.20 -2.12
CA VAL A 63 -9.98 -8.96 -2.68
C VAL A 63 -9.88 -8.57 -4.15
N PHE A 64 -8.98 -7.64 -4.47
CA PHE A 64 -8.55 -7.31 -5.83
C PHE A 64 -7.17 -6.65 -5.81
N ALA A 65 -6.49 -6.70 -6.95
CA ALA A 65 -5.26 -5.95 -7.21
C ALA A 65 -5.36 -5.26 -8.58
N SER A 66 -4.68 -4.13 -8.73
CA SER A 66 -4.66 -3.39 -9.99
C SER A 66 -3.31 -2.76 -10.29
N ASP A 67 -2.80 -3.06 -11.48
CA ASP A 67 -1.64 -2.40 -12.08
C ASP A 67 -1.73 -2.51 -13.61
N ASN A 68 -1.25 -1.49 -14.32
CA ASN A 68 -1.34 -1.43 -15.78
C ASN A 68 -0.09 -1.98 -16.50
N ASP A 69 0.96 -2.32 -15.76
CA ASP A 69 2.19 -2.90 -16.32
C ASP A 69 2.10 -4.43 -16.37
N LYS A 70 2.25 -4.98 -17.58
CA LYS A 70 2.21 -6.44 -17.80
C LYS A 70 3.28 -7.22 -17.04
N PHE A 71 4.48 -6.65 -16.87
CA PHE A 71 5.57 -7.31 -16.14
C PHE A 71 5.31 -7.29 -14.64
N VAL A 72 4.62 -6.25 -14.16
CA VAL A 72 4.10 -6.21 -12.80
C VAL A 72 3.07 -7.30 -12.60
N LYS A 73 2.10 -7.45 -13.53
CA LYS A 73 1.11 -8.53 -13.48
C LYS A 73 1.76 -9.90 -13.42
N GLU A 74 2.70 -10.20 -14.33
CA GLU A 74 3.43 -11.47 -14.33
C GLU A 74 4.14 -11.73 -12.99
N SER A 75 4.84 -10.71 -12.47
CA SER A 75 5.53 -10.80 -11.18
C SER A 75 4.56 -10.99 -10.01
N TYR A 76 3.41 -10.32 -10.04
CA TYR A 76 2.40 -10.41 -9.00
C TYR A 76 1.77 -11.81 -8.94
N TYR A 77 1.41 -12.37 -10.09
CA TYR A 77 0.83 -13.72 -10.20
C TYR A 77 1.83 -14.81 -9.81
N ALA A 78 3.13 -14.58 -10.04
CA ALA A 78 4.17 -15.50 -9.57
C ALA A 78 4.33 -15.48 -8.04
N ASN A 79 3.96 -14.38 -7.37
CA ASN A 79 4.16 -14.19 -5.94
C ASN A 79 2.90 -14.46 -5.10
N TYR A 80 1.71 -14.32 -5.69
CA TYR A 80 0.43 -14.34 -4.99
C TYR A 80 -0.64 -15.10 -5.75
N GLU A 81 -1.49 -15.81 -5.02
CA GLU A 81 -2.65 -16.52 -5.58
C GLU A 81 -3.83 -15.56 -5.75
N ILE A 82 -4.05 -15.12 -6.99
CA ILE A 82 -5.17 -14.25 -7.38
C ILE A 82 -5.78 -14.75 -8.70
N ASP A 83 -7.10 -14.68 -8.81
CA ASP A 83 -7.81 -15.01 -10.05
C ASP A 83 -7.81 -13.80 -11.00
N ASP A 84 -7.85 -14.06 -12.31
CA ASP A 84 -7.94 -13.00 -13.32
C ASP A 84 -9.15 -12.07 -13.10
N GLU A 85 -10.27 -12.59 -12.56
CA GLU A 85 -11.47 -11.80 -12.25
C GLU A 85 -11.29 -10.78 -11.12
N ARG A 86 -10.20 -10.93 -10.34
CA ARG A 86 -9.81 -10.07 -9.23
C ARG A 86 -8.64 -9.15 -9.60
N TRP A 87 -8.18 -9.20 -10.85
CA TRP A 87 -7.14 -8.31 -11.37
C TRP A 87 -7.73 -7.26 -12.31
N TYR A 88 -7.29 -6.02 -12.15
CA TYR A 88 -7.72 -4.89 -12.99
C TYR A 88 -6.52 -4.21 -13.64
N ASP A 89 -6.49 -4.16 -14.97
CA ASP A 89 -5.41 -3.49 -15.71
C ASP A 89 -5.55 -1.95 -15.71
N ASP A 90 -6.76 -1.41 -15.53
CA ASP A 90 -6.99 0.02 -15.23
C ASP A 90 -7.84 0.14 -13.95
N VAL A 91 -7.37 0.97 -13.02
CA VAL A 91 -8.09 1.28 -11.77
C VAL A 91 -9.47 1.87 -11.99
N LYS A 92 -9.73 2.48 -13.15
CA LYS A 92 -11.04 3.05 -13.52
C LYS A 92 -12.09 1.99 -13.82
N ASP A 93 -11.67 0.76 -14.11
CA ASP A 93 -12.58 -0.35 -14.39
C ASP A 93 -13.11 -1.01 -13.10
N ILE A 94 -12.64 -0.55 -11.94
CA ILE A 94 -13.07 -1.04 -10.64
C ILE A 94 -14.38 -0.35 -10.24
N ASP A 95 -15.47 -1.12 -10.22
CA ASP A 95 -16.73 -0.70 -9.61
C ASP A 95 -16.70 -0.90 -8.09
N GLY A 96 -16.41 0.17 -7.35
CA GLY A 96 -16.34 0.16 -5.88
C GLY A 96 -17.60 -0.38 -5.19
N LYS A 97 -18.79 -0.25 -5.81
CA LYS A 97 -20.05 -0.78 -5.25
C LYS A 97 -20.03 -2.30 -5.08
N LYS A 98 -19.32 -3.03 -5.95
CA LYS A 98 -19.13 -4.49 -5.87
C LYS A 98 -18.44 -4.90 -4.57
N TYR A 99 -17.63 -4.00 -4.01
CA TYR A 99 -16.73 -4.25 -2.89
C TYR A 99 -17.16 -3.60 -1.57
N LEU A 100 -18.34 -2.96 -1.54
CA LEU A 100 -18.89 -2.38 -0.32
C LEU A 100 -18.97 -3.42 0.81
N ASN A 101 -18.41 -3.09 1.97
CA ASN A 101 -18.28 -3.97 3.15
C ASN A 101 -17.47 -5.26 2.93
N LYS A 102 -16.71 -5.37 1.83
CA LYS A 102 -15.87 -6.52 1.50
C LYS A 102 -14.37 -6.28 1.68
N ILE A 103 -13.97 -5.04 1.98
CA ILE A 103 -12.57 -4.63 2.13
C ILE A 103 -12.36 -4.12 3.55
N ASP A 104 -11.29 -4.59 4.19
CA ASP A 104 -10.83 -4.10 5.50
C ASP A 104 -9.69 -3.09 5.35
N LEU A 105 -8.86 -3.25 4.31
CA LEU A 105 -7.72 -2.40 4.03
C LEU A 105 -7.63 -2.13 2.52
N LEU A 106 -7.76 -0.87 2.11
CA LEU A 106 -7.48 -0.41 0.76
C LEU A 106 -6.14 0.33 0.76
N VAL A 107 -5.21 -0.11 -0.07
CA VAL A 107 -3.89 0.54 -0.21
C VAL A 107 -3.70 0.96 -1.66
N GLY A 108 -3.22 2.19 -1.87
CA GLY A 108 -2.83 2.60 -3.21
C GLY A 108 -1.65 3.55 -3.25
N GLY A 109 -0.74 3.32 -4.20
CA GLY A 109 0.43 4.13 -4.43
C GLY A 109 0.31 4.90 -5.75
N SER A 110 -0.36 6.05 -5.74
CA SER A 110 -0.52 6.83 -6.99
C SER A 110 0.85 7.16 -7.62
N PRO A 111 0.99 7.08 -8.95
CA PRO A 111 2.29 7.25 -9.62
C PRO A 111 2.91 8.61 -9.29
N CYS A 112 4.09 8.55 -8.65
CA CYS A 112 4.84 9.70 -8.12
C CYS A 112 5.31 10.69 -9.19
N GLN A 113 5.23 10.35 -10.49
CA GLN A 113 5.76 11.18 -11.58
C GLN A 113 5.13 12.57 -11.73
N SER A 114 3.92 12.80 -11.20
CA SER A 114 3.26 14.11 -11.22
C SER A 114 3.58 14.99 -9.99
N PHE A 115 4.08 14.37 -8.91
CA PHE A 115 4.22 14.98 -7.59
C PHE A 115 5.67 15.01 -7.05
N SER A 116 6.60 14.27 -7.66
CA SER A 116 8.03 14.32 -7.31
C SER A 116 8.71 15.60 -7.82
N MET A 117 9.67 16.12 -7.04
CA MET A 117 10.50 17.29 -7.37
C MET A 117 11.34 17.13 -8.65
N ILE A 118 11.56 15.90 -9.12
CA ILE A 118 12.31 15.58 -10.35
C ILE A 118 11.36 15.58 -11.58
N GLY A 119 10.05 15.65 -11.38
CA GLY A 119 9.02 15.79 -12.43
C GLY A 119 8.62 17.24 -12.73
N LYS A 120 7.86 17.44 -13.82
CA LYS A 120 7.48 18.78 -14.36
C LYS A 120 6.49 19.61 -13.51
N ARG A 121 6.29 19.30 -12.21
CA ARG A 121 5.40 20.03 -11.28
C ARG A 121 4.05 20.44 -11.91
N LYS A 122 3.37 19.52 -12.61
CA LYS A 122 2.06 19.81 -13.22
C LYS A 122 0.88 19.61 -12.26
N GLY A 123 1.11 19.02 -11.08
CA GLY A 123 0.11 18.89 -10.01
C GLY A 123 -1.20 18.28 -10.53
N PHE A 124 -2.33 18.91 -10.16
CA PHE A 124 -3.69 18.50 -10.53
C PHE A 124 -4.10 18.80 -11.98
N LYS A 125 -3.27 19.48 -12.78
CA LYS A 125 -3.55 19.76 -14.20
C LYS A 125 -3.03 18.67 -15.15
N ASP A 126 -2.33 17.69 -14.62
CA ASP A 126 -1.90 16.50 -15.35
C ASP A 126 -3.02 15.45 -15.27
N THR A 127 -3.33 14.74 -16.36
CA THR A 127 -4.34 13.65 -16.38
C THR A 127 -4.08 12.61 -15.29
N ARG A 128 -2.83 12.51 -14.83
CA ARG A 128 -2.42 11.62 -13.75
C ARG A 128 -2.83 12.07 -12.35
N GLY A 129 -3.19 13.34 -12.14
CA GLY A 129 -3.78 13.83 -10.89
C GLY A 129 -5.18 13.28 -10.62
N HIS A 130 -5.89 12.84 -11.66
CA HIS A 130 -7.18 12.15 -11.51
C HIS A 130 -7.04 10.76 -10.89
N TYR A 131 -5.89 10.09 -11.04
CA TYR A 131 -5.68 8.76 -10.46
C TYR A 131 -5.65 8.77 -8.92
N PHE A 132 -5.24 9.88 -8.31
CA PHE A 132 -5.38 10.07 -6.87
C PHE A 132 -6.86 10.23 -6.47
N MET A 133 -7.66 10.95 -7.27
CA MET A 133 -9.10 11.05 -7.04
C MET A 133 -9.80 9.69 -7.20
N THR A 134 -9.38 8.85 -8.15
CA THR A 134 -9.90 7.49 -8.32
C THR A 134 -9.70 6.62 -7.07
N LEU A 135 -8.62 6.80 -6.31
CA LEU A 135 -8.43 6.12 -5.02
C LEU A 135 -9.39 6.62 -3.94
N LEU A 136 -9.75 7.91 -3.97
CA LEU A 136 -10.67 8.53 -3.00
C LEU A 136 -12.15 8.29 -3.31
N GLU A 137 -12.48 7.99 -4.58
CA GLU A 137 -13.85 7.77 -5.05
C GLU A 137 -14.33 6.31 -4.92
N LEU A 138 -13.45 5.40 -4.48
CA LEU A 138 -13.69 3.96 -4.35
C LEU A 138 -14.29 3.59 -2.99
#